data_AF-A0A7C2D7V5-F1
#
_entry.id   AF-A0A7C2D7V5-F1
#
_cell.length_a   1.000
_cell.length_b   1.000
_cell.length_c   1.000
_cell.angle_alpha   90.00
_cell.angle_beta   90.00
_cell.angle_gamma   90.00
#
_symmetry.space_group_name_H-M   'P 1'
#
loop_
_entity.id
_entity.type
_entity.pdbx_description
1 polymer ?
#
loop_
_entity_poly.entity_id
_entity_poly.type
_entity_poly.pdbx_seq_one_letter_code
_entity_poly.pdbx_strand_id
1 'polypeptide(L)'
;MPQPPRPRDEPRGPPGPGGGRLPGAPARRDRGGAAVLRPGGAPGRPGRGRALQAAGQPAPGPGARRRPHQRPRPPTDPRAAVRGLDLLRGGRDVDPRQRTLRATIAWSSDLLGGEERRLLARLAVFPGGCTLQGAEAVCHADLDTLQSLVEESLLRRTGDRFWMLETIREYAAERLEEDEERDHLRRRLAHHLLELAEAARGHLRGPEQEAWFRRLRSEQDNLRAALGWAVERGEAEVGLRLAAALQVFWRRRGQHEEAAHWFERLLALEPVPPPRVRARALAAGGHFAALTGNLDLAERRFAESIPALRRLGDEAGLAEALRGAPPSSPPNGVTTTGPAGRPRRLGLAAVAARRGEPERAGRLWGAGEALAERLGMRVDPEARARYEGALEAGRAMGAEPPAADVLDDD
;
A
#
# COMPACT_ATOMS: atom_id res chain seq x y z
N MET A 1 24.25 68.71 -16.48
CA MET A 1 23.92 68.49 -17.91
C MET A 1 24.11 67.02 -18.25
N PRO A 2 23.25 66.47 -19.13
CA PRO A 2 22.95 65.04 -19.21
C PRO A 2 23.84 64.29 -20.21
N GLN A 3 24.07 62.99 -19.98
CA GLN A 3 24.61 62.07 -20.99
C GLN A 3 23.47 61.49 -21.86
N PRO A 4 23.70 61.25 -23.17
CA PRO A 4 22.67 60.88 -24.13
C PRO A 4 22.38 59.36 -24.16
N PRO A 5 21.24 58.94 -24.74
CA PRO A 5 20.74 57.57 -24.68
C PRO A 5 21.45 56.63 -25.67
N ARG A 6 21.57 55.35 -25.31
CA ARG A 6 21.99 54.26 -26.21
C ARG A 6 20.79 53.59 -26.90
N PRO A 7 20.97 53.10 -28.14
CA PRO A 7 19.90 52.65 -29.02
C PRO A 7 19.39 51.22 -28.72
N ARG A 8 18.18 50.96 -29.24
CA ARG A 8 17.43 49.70 -29.20
C ARG A 8 18.05 48.65 -30.13
N ASP A 9 18.17 47.42 -29.65
CA ASP A 9 18.43 46.24 -30.49
C ASP A 9 17.20 45.31 -30.53
N GLU A 10 16.86 44.90 -31.75
CA GLU A 10 15.76 44.03 -32.17
C GLU A 10 15.98 42.53 -31.85
N PRO A 11 14.92 41.69 -31.88
CA PRO A 11 14.94 40.35 -31.31
C PRO A 11 15.50 39.28 -32.27
N ARG A 12 16.37 38.40 -31.75
CA ARG A 12 16.83 37.17 -32.43
C ARG A 12 15.85 36.02 -32.19
N GLY A 13 15.40 35.39 -33.28
CA GLY A 13 14.57 34.19 -33.29
C GLY A 13 15.29 32.88 -32.89
N PRO A 14 14.55 31.77 -32.72
CA PRO A 14 15.05 30.54 -32.10
C PRO A 14 15.79 29.59 -33.09
N PRO A 15 16.74 28.77 -32.60
CA PRO A 15 17.45 27.79 -33.43
C PRO A 15 16.72 26.43 -33.54
N GLY A 16 16.78 25.84 -34.74
CA GLY A 16 16.26 24.49 -35.05
C GLY A 16 17.24 23.34 -34.70
N PRO A 17 16.78 22.07 -34.78
CA PRO A 17 17.51 20.93 -34.23
C PRO A 17 18.49 20.28 -35.22
N GLY A 18 19.74 20.09 -34.79
CA GLY A 18 20.78 19.31 -35.48
C GLY A 18 20.86 17.86 -34.96
N GLY A 19 21.02 16.92 -35.90
CA GLY A 19 20.93 15.48 -35.68
C GLY A 19 22.15 14.78 -35.08
N GLY A 20 21.91 13.60 -34.52
CA GLY A 20 22.92 12.63 -34.07
C GLY A 20 22.45 11.20 -34.37
N ARG A 21 23.24 10.48 -35.19
CA ARG A 21 23.01 9.10 -35.67
C ARG A 21 23.32 8.06 -34.57
N LEU A 22 22.54 6.97 -34.57
CA LEU A 22 22.82 5.70 -33.87
C LEU A 22 23.40 4.65 -34.84
N PRO A 23 24.25 3.71 -34.41
CA PRO A 23 24.74 2.62 -35.26
C PRO A 23 24.00 1.28 -35.03
N GLY A 24 23.60 0.65 -36.14
CA GLY A 24 23.98 -0.73 -36.52
C GLY A 24 23.38 -1.93 -35.77
N ALA A 25 22.33 -2.52 -36.34
CA ALA A 25 22.00 -3.94 -36.18
C ALA A 25 22.42 -4.73 -37.44
N PRO A 26 22.84 -6.01 -37.34
CA PRO A 26 22.98 -6.86 -38.50
C PRO A 26 21.72 -7.71 -38.74
N ALA A 27 21.31 -7.79 -40.01
CA ALA A 27 20.27 -8.66 -40.53
C ALA A 27 20.84 -10.01 -40.99
N ARG A 28 20.07 -11.08 -40.82
CA ARG A 28 20.11 -12.24 -41.71
C ARG A 28 18.69 -12.73 -42.02
N ARG A 29 18.41 -12.82 -43.32
CA ARG A 29 17.35 -13.62 -43.99
C ARG A 29 17.65 -15.13 -43.75
N ASP A 30 16.79 -16.11 -43.99
CA ASP A 30 15.71 -16.24 -44.97
C ASP A 30 14.89 -17.53 -44.69
N ARG A 31 13.70 -17.61 -45.28
CA ARG A 31 12.93 -18.80 -45.71
C ARG A 31 12.23 -19.74 -44.70
N GLY A 32 10.90 -19.76 -44.85
CA GLY A 32 10.23 -20.91 -45.48
C GLY A 32 9.36 -21.79 -44.57
N GLY A 33 8.12 -22.04 -45.02
CA GLY A 33 7.36 -23.23 -44.60
C GLY A 33 5.96 -22.96 -44.08
N ALA A 34 4.99 -22.95 -45.00
CA ALA A 34 3.58 -23.16 -44.68
C ALA A 34 3.35 -24.61 -44.22
N ALA A 35 2.55 -24.82 -43.19
CA ALA A 35 1.91 -26.10 -42.91
C ALA A 35 0.57 -25.89 -42.20
N VAL A 36 -0.49 -26.09 -42.97
CA VAL A 36 -1.86 -26.36 -42.55
C VAL A 36 -1.90 -27.72 -41.88
N LEU A 37 -2.43 -27.82 -40.65
CA LEU A 37 -2.99 -29.06 -40.13
C LEU A 37 -4.20 -28.77 -39.21
N ARG A 38 -5.25 -29.54 -39.46
CA ARG A 38 -6.62 -29.47 -38.93
C ARG A 38 -6.76 -30.00 -37.49
N PRO A 39 -7.93 -29.79 -36.84
CA PRO A 39 -8.15 -30.06 -35.42
C PRO A 39 -8.69 -31.47 -35.15
N GLY A 40 -8.44 -32.00 -33.94
CA GLY A 40 -9.11 -33.19 -33.43
C GLY A 40 -8.69 -33.52 -32.00
N GLY A 41 -9.67 -33.78 -31.13
CA GLY A 41 -9.46 -34.42 -29.82
C GLY A 41 -10.17 -33.77 -28.64
N ALA A 42 -11.37 -34.29 -28.31
CA ALA A 42 -12.17 -33.93 -27.15
C ALA A 42 -11.52 -34.38 -25.81
N PRO A 43 -11.80 -33.71 -24.67
CA PRO A 43 -11.37 -34.19 -23.36
C PRO A 43 -12.41 -35.11 -22.71
N GLY A 44 -11.95 -36.29 -22.30
CA GLY A 44 -12.68 -37.23 -21.46
C GLY A 44 -12.80 -36.75 -20.01
N ARG A 45 -13.97 -36.96 -19.42
CA ARG A 45 -14.28 -36.75 -18.00
C ARG A 45 -13.72 -37.89 -17.15
N PRO A 46 -13.26 -37.63 -15.91
CA PRO A 46 -13.21 -38.67 -14.89
C PRO A 46 -14.15 -38.39 -13.71
N GLY A 47 -14.91 -39.45 -13.35
CA GLY A 47 -14.98 -39.98 -11.99
C GLY A 47 -15.71 -39.19 -10.90
N ARG A 48 -17.01 -39.46 -10.70
CA ARG A 48 -17.67 -39.28 -9.40
C ARG A 48 -17.56 -40.58 -8.60
N GLY A 49 -16.66 -40.59 -7.62
CA GLY A 49 -16.50 -41.63 -6.61
C GLY A 49 -17.25 -41.29 -5.32
N ARG A 50 -17.98 -42.28 -4.79
CA ARG A 50 -18.84 -42.28 -3.61
C ARG A 50 -18.09 -41.99 -2.29
N ALA A 51 -18.81 -41.43 -1.32
CA ALA A 51 -18.58 -41.70 0.10
C ALA A 51 -19.93 -41.86 0.81
N LEU A 52 -20.27 -43.11 1.14
CA LEU A 52 -21.21 -43.46 2.20
C LEU A 52 -20.47 -43.31 3.54
N GLN A 53 -21.12 -42.73 4.54
CA GLN A 53 -20.80 -43.01 5.95
C GLN A 53 -22.11 -43.12 6.74
N ALA A 54 -22.31 -44.30 7.30
CA ALA A 54 -23.35 -44.64 8.24
C ALA A 54 -22.69 -45.23 9.50
N ALA A 55 -23.37 -45.03 10.64
CA ALA A 55 -23.16 -45.65 11.95
C ALA A 55 -21.87 -45.23 12.70
N GLY A 56 -21.86 -45.05 14.02
CA GLY A 56 -22.90 -45.22 15.04
C GLY A 56 -22.27 -44.88 16.39
N GLN A 57 -23.03 -44.23 17.27
CA GLN A 57 -22.71 -44.11 18.70
C GLN A 57 -23.10 -45.41 19.41
N PRO A 58 -22.45 -45.73 20.54
CA PRO A 58 -23.22 -45.71 21.77
C PRO A 58 -22.44 -45.24 23.02
N ALA A 59 -23.17 -44.68 23.97
CA ALA A 59 -22.79 -44.54 25.39
C ALA A 59 -22.99 -45.89 26.12
N PRO A 60 -22.41 -46.09 27.34
CA PRO A 60 -23.15 -45.76 28.57
C PRO A 60 -22.28 -45.23 29.75
N GLY A 61 -22.90 -44.56 30.72
CA GLY A 61 -22.31 -44.20 32.05
C GLY A 61 -22.48 -45.32 33.08
N PRO A 62 -22.62 -45.05 34.40
CA PRO A 62 -22.14 -43.95 35.26
C PRO A 62 -21.45 -44.47 36.57
N GLY A 63 -20.82 -43.60 37.38
CA GLY A 63 -20.38 -44.02 38.72
C GLY A 63 -19.50 -43.06 39.53
N ALA A 64 -20.13 -42.08 40.17
CA ALA A 64 -19.81 -41.45 41.47
C ALA A 64 -18.36 -41.17 41.90
N ARG A 65 -18.06 -39.90 42.25
CA ARG A 65 -17.43 -39.51 43.54
C ARG A 65 -17.42 -37.98 43.77
N ARG A 66 -18.01 -37.60 44.92
CA ARG A 66 -17.58 -36.60 45.93
C ARG A 66 -17.35 -35.12 45.54
N ARG A 67 -18.13 -34.22 46.16
CA ARG A 67 -17.76 -32.82 46.51
C ARG A 67 -16.82 -32.82 47.76
N PRO A 68 -16.17 -31.73 48.24
CA PRO A 68 -16.31 -30.29 47.90
C PRO A 68 -14.98 -29.49 47.79
N HIS A 69 -15.05 -28.23 47.34
CA HIS A 69 -14.49 -27.01 47.95
C HIS A 69 -14.26 -25.89 46.93
N GLN A 70 -14.49 -24.67 47.41
CA GLN A 70 -14.79 -23.45 46.67
C GLN A 70 -13.54 -22.87 45.97
N ARG A 71 -13.71 -22.44 44.71
CA ARG A 71 -12.83 -21.47 44.06
C ARG A 71 -13.47 -20.09 44.13
N PRO A 72 -12.75 -19.01 44.50
CA PRO A 72 -13.27 -17.66 44.31
C PRO A 72 -13.24 -17.31 42.81
N ARG A 73 -14.34 -16.72 42.33
CA ARG A 73 -14.43 -16.10 41.00
C ARG A 73 -13.68 -14.76 40.99
N PRO A 74 -13.04 -14.36 39.88
CA PRO A 74 -12.42 -13.04 39.77
C PRO A 74 -13.48 -11.95 39.55
N PRO A 75 -13.23 -10.70 39.99
CA PRO A 75 -14.07 -9.57 39.66
C PRO A 75 -13.91 -9.14 38.19
N THR A 76 -15.01 -8.64 37.67
CA THR A 76 -15.25 -8.15 36.31
C THR A 76 -14.87 -6.68 36.23
N ASP A 77 -13.96 -6.29 35.32
CA ASP A 77 -13.91 -4.93 34.76
C ASP A 77 -13.41 -4.99 33.31
N PRO A 78 -14.20 -4.50 32.32
CA PRO A 78 -13.87 -4.58 30.90
C PRO A 78 -13.18 -3.31 30.40
N ARG A 79 -11.90 -3.09 30.70
CA ARG A 79 -11.07 -2.07 30.02
C ARG A 79 -9.59 -2.44 29.96
N ALA A 80 -9.21 -3.31 29.02
CA ALA A 80 -7.86 -3.35 28.43
C ALA A 80 -7.77 -4.41 27.32
N ALA A 81 -7.95 -4.00 26.06
CA ALA A 81 -7.46 -4.69 24.86
C ALA A 81 -7.33 -3.59 23.78
N VAL A 82 -6.24 -3.44 23.04
CA VAL A 82 -5.57 -4.48 22.26
C VAL A 82 -4.06 -4.23 22.23
N ARG A 83 -3.28 -5.09 22.89
CA ARG A 83 -1.89 -5.37 22.50
C ARG A 83 -1.87 -6.79 21.93
N GLY A 84 -1.64 -6.89 20.64
CA GLY A 84 -1.57 -8.16 19.94
C GLY A 84 -0.33 -8.92 20.38
N LEU A 85 -0.54 -10.01 21.12
CA LEU A 85 0.27 -11.23 21.10
C LEU A 85 -0.40 -12.40 21.87
N ASP A 86 -1.73 -12.51 21.82
CA ASP A 86 -2.45 -13.61 22.50
C ASP A 86 -2.89 -14.76 21.57
N LEU A 87 -2.41 -14.80 20.33
CA LEU A 87 -2.78 -15.88 19.39
C LEU A 87 -1.62 -16.69 18.80
N LEU A 88 -0.37 -16.49 19.26
CA LEU A 88 0.75 -17.38 18.89
C LEU A 88 1.66 -17.79 20.06
N ARG A 89 1.42 -17.34 21.31
CA ARG A 89 2.06 -17.96 22.49
C ARG A 89 1.21 -19.10 23.03
N GLY A 90 1.34 -20.24 22.39
CA GLY A 90 1.01 -21.52 23.01
C GLY A 90 1.96 -21.80 24.17
N GLY A 91 1.49 -21.56 25.40
CA GLY A 91 1.93 -22.27 26.60
C GLY A 91 3.17 -21.74 27.31
N ARG A 92 3.06 -21.62 28.64
CA ARG A 92 4.17 -21.48 29.57
C ARG A 92 5.04 -22.75 29.54
N ASP A 93 5.90 -22.85 28.54
CA ASP A 93 7.16 -23.60 28.50
C ASP A 93 7.75 -23.42 27.10
N VAL A 94 8.71 -22.52 26.95
CA VAL A 94 9.52 -22.43 25.72
C VAL A 94 10.23 -23.78 25.57
N ASP A 95 10.01 -24.46 24.44
CA ASP A 95 10.60 -25.77 24.10
C ASP A 95 12.09 -25.78 24.53
N PRO A 96 12.57 -26.79 25.29
CA PRO A 96 13.98 -26.92 25.65
C PRO A 96 14.95 -26.65 24.50
N ARG A 97 14.59 -27.00 23.25
CA ARG A 97 15.38 -26.71 22.05
C ARG A 97 15.52 -25.21 21.77
N GLN A 98 14.45 -24.44 21.93
CA GLN A 98 14.49 -22.99 21.76
C GLN A 98 15.29 -22.30 22.87
N ARG A 99 15.26 -22.84 24.11
CA ARG A 99 16.12 -22.35 25.20
C ARG A 99 17.60 -22.56 24.90
N THR A 100 17.99 -23.74 24.42
CA THR A 100 19.38 -24.04 24.05
C THR A 100 19.85 -23.15 22.90
N LEU A 101 19.05 -23.02 21.84
CA LEU A 101 19.39 -22.15 20.70
C LEU A 101 19.56 -20.68 21.13
N ARG A 102 18.65 -20.19 21.97
CA ARG A 102 18.73 -18.84 22.53
C ARG A 102 19.97 -18.63 23.37
N ALA A 103 20.34 -19.61 24.21
CA ALA A 103 21.58 -19.55 24.98
C ALA A 103 22.82 -19.50 24.08
N THR A 104 22.83 -20.26 22.98
CA THR A 104 23.90 -20.20 21.98
C THR A 104 23.99 -18.82 21.31
N ILE A 105 22.86 -18.22 20.94
CA ILE A 105 22.82 -16.87 20.35
C ILE A 105 23.29 -15.82 21.37
N ALA A 106 22.86 -15.92 22.62
CA ALA A 106 23.30 -15.03 23.69
C ALA A 106 24.82 -15.10 23.88
N TRP A 107 25.38 -16.32 23.93
CA TRP A 107 26.82 -16.51 24.01
C TRP A 107 27.57 -15.92 22.80
N SER A 108 27.09 -16.14 21.58
CA SER A 108 27.66 -15.51 20.38
C SER A 108 27.58 -13.99 20.44
N SER A 109 26.48 -13.44 20.95
CA SER A 109 26.31 -11.99 21.15
C SER A 109 27.19 -11.41 22.26
N ASP A 110 27.58 -12.20 23.26
CA ASP A 110 28.45 -11.76 24.37
C ASP A 110 29.93 -11.69 23.96
N LEU A 111 30.30 -12.41 22.88
CA LEU A 111 31.63 -12.35 22.27
C LEU A 111 31.84 -11.10 21.40
N LEU A 112 30.75 -10.43 21.01
CA LEU A 112 30.80 -9.21 20.21
C LEU A 112 31.35 -8.02 20.98
N GLY A 113 32.01 -7.13 20.25
CA GLY A 113 32.32 -5.78 20.74
C GLY A 113 31.06 -5.00 21.10
N GLY A 114 31.23 -3.95 21.92
CA GLY A 114 30.10 -3.14 22.37
C GLY A 114 29.32 -2.46 21.23
N GLU A 115 29.99 -2.09 20.15
CA GLU A 115 29.38 -1.47 18.96
C GLU A 115 28.58 -2.48 18.14
N GLU A 116 29.13 -3.67 17.89
CA GLU A 116 28.47 -4.76 17.17
C GLU A 116 27.20 -5.23 17.89
N ARG A 117 27.28 -5.43 19.21
CA ARG A 117 26.12 -5.84 20.02
C ARG A 117 25.01 -4.78 19.99
N ARG A 118 25.37 -3.50 20.07
CA ARG A 118 24.39 -2.41 19.93
C ARG A 118 23.78 -2.40 18.54
N LEU A 119 24.59 -2.51 17.48
CA LEU A 119 24.09 -2.52 16.12
C LEU A 119 23.16 -3.70 15.85
N LEU A 120 23.50 -4.90 16.33
CA LEU A 120 22.65 -6.08 16.21
C LEU A 120 21.25 -5.83 16.80
N ALA A 121 21.18 -5.29 18.02
CA ALA A 121 19.91 -4.93 18.67
C ALA A 121 19.16 -3.85 17.87
N ARG A 122 19.84 -2.77 17.47
CA ARG A 122 19.22 -1.68 16.69
C ARG A 122 18.63 -2.16 15.36
N LEU A 123 19.32 -3.04 14.65
CA LEU A 123 18.85 -3.60 13.38
C LEU A 123 17.55 -4.40 13.51
N ALA A 124 17.18 -4.86 14.71
CA ALA A 124 15.90 -5.53 14.95
C ALA A 124 14.69 -4.60 14.74
N VAL A 125 14.90 -3.28 14.65
CA VAL A 125 13.85 -2.33 14.25
C VAL A 125 13.31 -2.63 12.85
N PHE A 126 14.09 -3.31 12.00
CA PHE A 126 13.72 -3.71 10.64
C PHE A 126 13.23 -5.18 10.58
N PRO A 127 11.93 -5.46 10.73
CA PRO A 127 11.42 -6.83 10.64
C PRO A 127 11.71 -7.49 9.27
N GLY A 128 11.73 -6.71 8.18
CA GLY A 128 12.05 -7.18 6.83
C GLY A 128 13.53 -7.09 6.44
N GLY A 129 14.42 -6.86 7.41
CA GLY A 129 15.82 -6.52 7.15
C GLY A 129 15.97 -5.13 6.52
N CYS A 130 17.18 -4.77 6.13
CA CYS A 130 17.49 -3.42 5.66
C CYS A 130 18.55 -3.42 4.55
N THR A 131 18.59 -2.34 3.77
CA THR A 131 19.75 -2.01 2.93
C THR A 131 20.82 -1.32 3.77
N LEU A 132 22.05 -1.20 3.25
CA LEU A 132 23.11 -0.39 3.88
C LEU A 132 22.62 1.04 4.18
N GLN A 133 22.02 1.68 3.19
CA GLN A 133 21.45 3.03 3.32
C GLN A 133 20.41 3.11 4.45
N GLY A 134 19.56 2.08 4.60
CA GLY A 134 18.58 2.03 5.68
C GLY A 134 19.24 1.88 7.06
N ALA A 135 20.24 1.00 7.16
CA ALA A 135 20.99 0.78 8.38
C ALA A 135 21.77 2.04 8.83
N GLU A 136 22.39 2.76 7.89
CA GLU A 136 23.06 4.04 8.14
C GLU A 136 22.05 5.10 8.61
N ALA A 137 20.95 5.27 7.86
CA ALA A 137 19.96 6.32 8.11
C ALA A 137 19.18 6.13 9.42
N VAL A 138 18.96 4.87 9.85
CA VAL A 138 18.12 4.56 11.03
C VAL A 138 18.95 4.12 12.24
N CYS A 139 19.98 3.30 12.05
CA CYS A 139 20.76 2.72 13.16
C CYS A 139 22.12 3.38 13.37
N HIS A 140 22.52 4.30 12.48
CA HIS A 140 23.90 4.82 12.39
C HIS A 140 24.93 3.70 12.21
N ALA A 141 24.57 2.69 11.43
CA ALA A 141 25.48 1.61 11.10
C ALA A 141 26.62 2.13 10.22
N ASP A 142 27.83 1.61 10.43
CA ASP A 142 28.92 1.67 9.48
C ASP A 142 29.07 0.32 8.75
N LEU A 143 29.76 0.33 7.61
CA LEU A 143 29.92 -0.86 6.77
C LEU A 143 30.77 -1.95 7.44
N ASP A 144 31.80 -1.57 8.21
CA ASP A 144 32.74 -2.51 8.80
C ASP A 144 32.05 -3.33 9.90
N THR A 145 31.26 -2.67 10.77
CA THR A 145 30.46 -3.36 11.80
C THR A 145 29.39 -4.26 11.19
N LEU A 146 28.74 -3.85 10.10
CA LEU A 146 27.80 -4.72 9.37
C LEU A 146 28.48 -5.95 8.79
N GLN A 147 29.69 -5.78 8.23
CA GLN A 147 30.46 -6.88 7.66
C GLN A 147 30.91 -7.85 8.76
N SER A 148 31.38 -7.34 9.90
CA SER A 148 31.74 -8.18 11.06
C SER A 148 30.55 -9.05 11.50
N LEU A 149 29.36 -8.48 11.63
CA LEU A 149 28.14 -9.25 11.97
C LEU A 149 27.76 -10.32 10.92
N VAL A 150 28.14 -10.12 9.65
CA VAL A 150 27.97 -11.14 8.59
C VAL A 150 29.00 -12.26 8.73
N GLU A 151 30.25 -11.92 9.06
CA GLU A 151 31.35 -12.87 9.29
C GLU A 151 31.04 -13.77 10.50
N GLU A 152 30.48 -13.18 11.57
CA GLU A 152 29.97 -13.88 12.76
C GLU A 152 28.64 -14.64 12.51
N SER A 153 28.14 -14.66 11.27
CA SER A 153 26.88 -15.32 10.87
C SER A 153 25.62 -14.87 11.63
N LEU A 154 25.65 -13.68 12.26
CA LEU A 154 24.51 -13.05 12.91
C LEU A 154 23.63 -12.28 11.92
N LEU A 155 24.23 -11.81 10.83
CA LEU A 155 23.55 -11.28 9.66
C LEU A 155 23.79 -12.17 8.43
N ARG A 156 22.80 -12.16 7.54
CA ARG A 156 22.90 -12.69 6.19
C ARG A 156 22.76 -11.54 5.19
N ARG A 157 23.49 -11.63 4.09
CA ARG A 157 23.40 -10.66 2.99
C ARG A 157 22.91 -11.35 1.72
N THR A 158 21.93 -10.76 1.07
CA THR A 158 21.42 -11.20 -0.24
C THR A 158 21.31 -10.00 -1.14
N GLY A 159 22.23 -9.88 -2.11
CA GLY A 159 22.36 -8.67 -2.92
C GLY A 159 22.76 -7.46 -2.07
N ASP A 160 21.88 -6.47 -2.02
CA ASP A 160 22.03 -5.21 -1.28
C ASP A 160 21.36 -5.21 0.10
N ARG A 161 20.72 -6.33 0.49
CA ARG A 161 19.94 -6.42 1.73
C ARG A 161 20.59 -7.30 2.78
N PHE A 162 20.62 -6.78 4.00
CA PHE A 162 20.99 -7.46 5.23
C PHE A 162 19.74 -7.92 5.98
N TRP A 163 19.75 -9.14 6.50
CA TRP A 163 18.65 -9.72 7.25
C TRP A 163 19.15 -10.71 8.30
N MET A 164 18.34 -10.92 9.35
CA MET A 164 18.64 -11.86 10.43
C MET A 164 17.82 -13.14 10.27
N LEU A 165 18.40 -14.28 10.65
CA LEU A 165 17.59 -15.48 10.87
C LEU A 165 16.54 -15.18 11.95
N GLU A 166 15.35 -15.77 11.81
CA GLU A 166 14.20 -15.45 12.68
C GLU A 166 14.53 -15.53 14.17
N THR A 167 15.27 -16.56 14.59
CA THR A 167 15.66 -16.76 15.99
C THR A 167 16.66 -15.72 16.50
N ILE A 168 17.53 -15.21 15.64
CA ILE A 168 18.46 -14.12 15.96
C ILE A 168 17.70 -12.80 16.03
N ARG A 169 16.75 -12.59 15.10
CA ARG A 169 15.87 -11.43 15.06
C ARG A 169 15.03 -11.32 16.32
N GLU A 170 14.46 -12.43 16.79
CA GLU A 170 13.71 -12.48 18.05
C GLU A 170 14.58 -12.09 19.24
N TYR A 171 15.79 -12.65 19.35
CA TYR A 171 16.75 -12.29 20.40
C TYR A 171 17.12 -10.79 20.34
N ALA A 172 17.47 -10.30 19.15
CA ALA A 172 17.85 -8.89 18.95
C ALA A 172 16.68 -7.94 19.23
N ALA A 173 15.45 -8.32 18.88
CA ALA A 173 14.25 -7.55 19.16
C ALA A 173 13.99 -7.43 20.66
N GLU A 174 14.22 -8.48 21.45
CA GLU A 174 14.12 -8.39 22.91
C GLU A 174 15.17 -7.45 23.50
N ARG A 175 16.41 -7.49 22.99
CA ARG A 175 17.47 -6.55 23.41
C ARG A 175 17.08 -5.11 23.06
N LEU A 176 16.48 -4.90 21.88
CA LEU A 176 15.96 -3.60 21.50
C LEU A 176 14.81 -3.14 22.40
N GLU A 177 13.92 -4.03 22.84
CA GLU A 177 12.82 -3.66 23.73
C GLU A 177 13.28 -3.22 25.12
N GLU A 178 14.46 -3.69 25.56
CA GLU A 178 15.14 -3.28 26.80
C GLU A 178 15.89 -1.94 26.63
N ASP A 179 16.13 -1.51 25.39
CA ASP A 179 16.84 -0.28 25.06
C ASP A 179 15.90 0.96 25.11
N GLU A 180 16.36 2.02 25.76
CA GLU A 180 15.64 3.29 25.82
C GLU A 180 15.54 3.98 24.45
N GLU A 181 16.46 3.68 23.52
CA GLU A 181 16.47 4.23 22.16
C GLU A 181 15.42 3.61 21.23
N ARG A 182 14.72 2.54 21.65
CA ARG A 182 13.81 1.78 20.78
C ARG A 182 12.77 2.63 20.05
N ASP A 183 12.21 3.62 20.75
CA ASP A 183 11.18 4.49 20.19
C ASP A 183 11.75 5.51 19.23
N HIS A 184 12.96 5.98 19.51
CA HIS A 184 13.68 6.87 18.61
C HIS A 184 14.01 6.15 17.30
N LEU A 185 14.44 4.89 17.37
CA LEU A 185 14.72 4.06 16.19
C LEU A 185 13.45 3.76 15.39
N ARG A 186 12.34 3.41 16.03
CA ARG A 186 11.05 3.19 15.35
C ARG A 186 10.53 4.46 14.67
N ARG A 187 10.65 5.61 15.34
CA ARG A 187 10.34 6.93 14.75
C ARG A 187 11.19 7.17 13.51
N ARG A 188 12.51 6.97 13.59
CA ARG A 188 13.43 7.14 12.45
C ARG A 188 13.10 6.21 11.29
N LEU A 189 12.79 4.95 11.58
CA LEU A 189 12.32 4.00 10.56
C LEU A 189 11.05 4.51 9.87
N ALA A 190 10.07 4.99 10.63
CA ALA A 190 8.83 5.51 10.07
C ALA A 190 9.06 6.72 9.15
N HIS A 191 9.92 7.67 9.55
CA HIS A 191 10.27 8.81 8.72
C HIS A 191 11.08 8.41 7.47
N HIS A 192 12.06 7.52 7.62
CA HIS A 192 12.85 7.02 6.50
C HIS A 192 11.96 6.33 5.44
N LEU A 193 11.00 5.52 5.89
CA LEU A 193 10.06 4.85 4.99
C LEU A 193 9.02 5.80 4.39
N LEU A 194 8.63 6.84 5.12
CA LEU A 194 7.79 7.91 4.58
C LEU A 194 8.50 8.63 3.43
N GLU A 195 9.74 9.04 3.62
CA GLU A 195 10.55 9.67 2.55
C GLU A 195 10.66 8.75 1.34
N LEU A 196 10.93 7.46 1.57
CA LEU A 196 10.99 6.46 0.51
C LEU A 196 9.65 6.34 -0.25
N ALA A 197 8.53 6.29 0.46
CA ALA A 197 7.21 6.14 -0.13
C ALA A 197 6.78 7.40 -0.90
N GLU A 198 7.09 8.60 -0.38
CA GLU A 198 6.82 9.87 -1.04
C GLU A 198 7.66 10.02 -2.32
N ALA A 199 8.95 9.66 -2.27
CA ALA A 199 9.80 9.61 -3.44
C ALA A 199 9.24 8.65 -4.51
N ALA A 200 8.76 7.47 -4.11
CA ALA A 200 8.21 6.49 -5.04
C ALA A 200 7.00 7.03 -5.83
N ARG A 201 6.17 7.93 -5.27
CA ARG A 201 4.87 8.34 -5.83
C ARG A 201 4.94 8.78 -7.30
N GLY A 202 6.00 9.51 -7.68
CA GLY A 202 6.21 9.98 -9.06
C GLY A 202 6.62 8.87 -10.02
N HIS A 203 7.41 7.92 -9.54
CA HIS A 203 8.00 6.85 -10.36
C HIS A 203 7.08 5.63 -10.52
N LEU A 204 6.08 5.45 -9.64
CA LEU A 204 5.10 4.36 -9.71
C LEU A 204 4.15 4.43 -10.92
N ARG A 205 4.24 5.46 -11.76
CA ARG A 205 3.47 5.62 -13.01
C ARG A 205 4.37 5.80 -14.25
N GLY A 206 5.68 5.77 -14.09
CA GLY A 206 6.68 6.00 -15.13
C GLY A 206 7.44 4.75 -15.57
N PRO A 207 8.50 4.89 -16.39
CA PRO A 207 9.30 3.76 -16.87
C PRO A 207 10.02 3.00 -15.76
N GLU A 208 10.34 3.67 -14.65
CA GLU A 208 11.01 3.06 -13.49
C GLU A 208 10.07 2.30 -12.55
N GLN A 209 8.78 2.18 -12.92
CA GLN A 209 7.75 1.56 -12.11
C GLN A 209 8.17 0.21 -11.51
N GLU A 210 8.68 -0.72 -12.33
CA GLU A 210 9.02 -2.07 -11.87
C GLU A 210 10.14 -2.06 -10.80
N ALA A 211 11.12 -1.17 -10.95
CA ALA A 211 12.19 -1.04 -9.96
C ALA A 211 11.65 -0.53 -8.62
N TRP A 212 10.80 0.50 -8.65
CA TRP A 212 10.18 1.06 -7.44
C TRP A 212 9.18 0.10 -6.80
N PHE A 213 8.44 -0.69 -7.58
CA PHE A 213 7.57 -1.74 -7.05
C PHE A 213 8.36 -2.84 -6.35
N ARG A 214 9.48 -3.29 -6.93
CA ARG A 214 10.37 -4.27 -6.29
C ARG A 214 10.93 -3.73 -4.99
N ARG A 215 11.36 -2.46 -4.95
CA ARG A 215 11.87 -1.78 -3.75
C ARG A 215 10.80 -1.67 -2.66
N LEU A 216 9.61 -1.17 -2.97
CA LEU A 216 8.52 -1.10 -1.96
C LEU A 216 8.08 -2.49 -1.48
N ARG A 217 8.11 -3.50 -2.36
CA ARG A 217 7.80 -4.87 -1.98
C ARG A 217 8.82 -5.43 -0.99
N SER A 218 10.11 -5.16 -1.17
CA SER A 218 11.13 -5.60 -0.21
C SER A 218 11.07 -4.84 1.12
N GLU A 219 10.40 -3.69 1.18
CA GLU A 219 10.16 -2.94 2.41
C GLU A 219 8.79 -3.22 3.05
N GLN A 220 8.00 -4.18 2.55
CA GLN A 220 6.60 -4.35 2.98
C GLN A 220 6.45 -4.55 4.50
N ASP A 221 7.27 -5.40 5.11
CA ASP A 221 7.19 -5.66 6.55
C ASP A 221 7.65 -4.45 7.37
N ASN A 222 8.63 -3.71 6.87
CA ASN A 222 9.08 -2.45 7.48
C ASN A 222 7.99 -1.37 7.36
N LEU A 223 7.28 -1.28 6.24
CA LEU A 223 6.16 -0.36 6.04
C LEU A 223 4.98 -0.66 6.98
N ARG A 224 4.66 -1.93 7.18
CA ARG A 224 3.65 -2.36 8.17
C ARG A 224 4.06 -2.00 9.59
N ALA A 225 5.33 -2.20 9.93
CA ALA A 225 5.85 -1.84 11.25
C ALA A 225 5.78 -0.32 11.49
N ALA A 226 6.12 0.50 10.48
CA ALA A 226 5.99 1.96 10.57
C ALA A 226 4.54 2.42 10.72
N LEU A 227 3.59 1.83 9.98
CA LEU A 227 2.16 2.13 10.13
C LEU A 227 1.63 1.68 11.51
N GLY A 228 2.07 0.51 11.99
CA GLY A 228 1.75 0.02 13.33
C GLY A 228 2.24 0.96 14.43
N TRP A 229 3.52 1.37 14.36
CA TRP A 229 4.10 2.36 15.27
C TRP A 229 3.33 3.68 15.25
N ALA A 230 2.97 4.18 14.06
CA ALA A 230 2.22 5.43 13.95
C ALA A 230 0.85 5.34 14.66
N VAL A 231 0.16 4.20 14.56
CA VAL A 231 -1.09 3.97 15.30
C VAL A 231 -0.85 3.85 16.80
N GLU A 232 0.17 3.09 17.22
CA GLU A 232 0.49 2.90 18.64
C GLU A 232 0.88 4.20 19.35
N ARG A 233 1.50 5.14 18.63
CA ARG A 233 1.96 6.42 19.17
C ARG A 233 1.06 7.61 18.89
N GLY A 234 -0.05 7.40 18.19
CA GLY A 234 -0.94 8.50 17.81
C GLY A 234 -0.32 9.47 16.81
N GLU A 235 0.68 9.03 16.04
CA GLU A 235 1.39 9.84 15.04
C GLU A 235 0.59 9.87 13.73
N ALA A 236 -0.61 10.45 13.80
CA ALA A 236 -1.62 10.43 12.74
C ALA A 236 -1.10 11.01 11.42
N GLU A 237 -0.38 12.13 11.49
CA GLU A 237 0.14 12.79 10.28
C GLU A 237 1.14 11.89 9.53
N VAL A 238 2.13 11.33 10.23
CA VAL A 238 3.15 10.45 9.63
C VAL A 238 2.49 9.23 9.00
N GLY A 239 1.60 8.57 9.75
CA GLY A 239 0.92 7.37 9.27
C GLY A 239 0.02 7.64 8.06
N LEU A 240 -0.75 8.74 8.06
CA LEU A 240 -1.64 9.09 6.95
C LEU A 240 -0.88 9.51 5.69
N ARG A 241 0.23 10.26 5.84
CA ARG A 241 1.10 10.59 4.71
C ARG A 241 1.71 9.32 4.10
N LEU A 242 2.19 8.40 4.94
CA LEU A 242 2.76 7.13 4.51
C LEU A 242 1.72 6.29 3.77
N ALA A 243 0.53 6.11 4.35
CA ALA A 243 -0.58 5.38 3.72
C ALA A 243 -1.02 6.02 2.39
N ALA A 244 -1.13 7.35 2.34
CA ALA A 244 -1.49 8.07 1.12
C ALA A 244 -0.43 7.95 0.01
N ALA A 245 0.86 7.84 0.37
CA ALA A 245 1.95 7.61 -0.59
C ALA A 245 1.90 6.18 -1.17
N LEU A 246 1.52 5.19 -0.36
CA LEU A 246 1.42 3.77 -0.75
C LEU A 246 0.18 3.44 -1.59
N GLN A 247 -0.75 4.39 -1.80
CA GLN A 247 -2.01 4.13 -2.50
C GLN A 247 -1.84 3.48 -3.89
N VAL A 248 -0.83 3.87 -4.67
CA VAL A 248 -0.61 3.30 -6.02
C VAL A 248 -0.08 1.87 -5.89
N PHE A 249 0.80 1.64 -4.91
CA PHE A 249 1.37 0.35 -4.62
C PHE A 249 0.27 -0.65 -4.22
N TRP A 250 -0.56 -0.32 -3.22
CA TRP A 250 -1.65 -1.20 -2.76
C TRP A 250 -2.67 -1.49 -3.86
N ARG A 251 -3.08 -0.49 -4.64
CA ARG A 251 -3.99 -0.68 -5.78
C ARG A 251 -3.45 -1.69 -6.78
N ARG A 252 -2.19 -1.52 -7.21
CA ARG A 252 -1.58 -2.43 -8.19
C ARG A 252 -1.39 -3.85 -7.66
N ARG A 253 -1.23 -4.01 -6.35
CA ARG A 253 -1.07 -5.32 -5.70
C ARG A 253 -2.39 -5.96 -5.28
N GLY A 254 -3.53 -5.27 -5.42
CA GLY A 254 -4.82 -5.76 -4.95
C GLY A 254 -4.96 -5.77 -3.42
N GLN A 255 -4.09 -5.07 -2.69
CA GLN A 255 -4.05 -5.07 -1.22
C GLN A 255 -5.07 -4.07 -0.63
N HIS A 256 -6.33 -4.18 -1.05
CA HIS A 256 -7.37 -3.19 -0.75
C HIS A 256 -7.85 -3.26 0.71
N GLU A 257 -8.02 -4.47 1.24
CA GLU A 257 -8.41 -4.72 2.65
C GLU A 257 -7.38 -4.13 3.61
N GLU A 258 -6.10 -4.40 3.37
CA GLU A 258 -4.99 -3.89 4.18
C GLU A 258 -4.95 -2.35 4.16
N ALA A 259 -5.07 -1.75 2.97
CA ALA A 259 -5.13 -0.30 2.84
C ALA A 259 -6.35 0.30 3.59
N ALA A 260 -7.53 -0.28 3.43
CA ALA A 260 -8.75 0.17 4.09
C ALA A 260 -8.61 0.11 5.62
N HIS A 261 -8.05 -0.97 6.15
CA HIS A 261 -7.76 -1.15 7.56
C HIS A 261 -6.84 -0.06 8.12
N TRP A 262 -5.74 0.25 7.42
CA TRP A 262 -4.82 1.30 7.84
C TRP A 262 -5.46 2.69 7.83
N PHE A 263 -6.20 3.05 6.77
CA PHE A 263 -6.89 4.35 6.72
C PHE A 263 -7.93 4.49 7.83
N GLU A 264 -8.67 3.43 8.14
CA GLU A 264 -9.64 3.45 9.25
C GLU A 264 -8.97 3.73 10.59
N ARG A 265 -7.91 2.98 10.93
CA ARG A 265 -7.19 3.15 12.20
C ARG A 265 -6.54 4.53 12.30
N LEU A 266 -5.90 4.99 11.24
CA LEU A 266 -5.15 6.25 11.24
C LEU A 266 -6.07 7.48 11.24
N LEU A 267 -7.22 7.44 10.56
CA LEU A 267 -8.18 8.56 10.55
C LEU A 267 -8.94 8.71 11.88
N ALA A 268 -8.93 7.67 12.72
CA ALA A 268 -9.53 7.67 14.05
C ALA A 268 -8.57 8.17 15.15
N LEU A 269 -7.32 8.49 14.82
CA LEU A 269 -6.33 8.98 15.78
C LEU A 269 -6.54 10.46 16.10
N GLU A 270 -6.20 10.80 17.35
CA GLU A 270 -6.05 12.18 17.83
C GLU A 270 -4.56 12.45 18.19
N PRO A 271 -4.06 13.68 18.01
CA PRO A 271 -4.78 14.85 17.48
C PRO A 271 -5.05 14.73 15.98
N VAL A 272 -6.16 15.33 15.54
CA VAL A 272 -6.47 15.46 14.11
C VAL A 272 -5.29 16.11 13.35
N PRO A 273 -4.78 15.47 12.27
CA PRO A 273 -3.65 15.99 11.49
C PRO A 273 -4.02 17.26 10.72
N PRO A 274 -3.02 17.97 10.12
CA PRO A 274 -3.28 19.17 9.33
C PRO A 274 -4.37 18.95 8.25
N PRO A 275 -5.24 19.95 7.99
CA PRO A 275 -6.41 19.78 7.13
C PRO A 275 -6.13 19.19 5.75
N ARG A 276 -5.01 19.57 5.13
CA ARG A 276 -4.59 19.04 3.81
C ARG A 276 -4.24 17.56 3.87
N VAL A 277 -3.56 17.11 4.92
CA VAL A 277 -3.22 15.69 5.12
C VAL A 277 -4.50 14.89 5.36
N ARG A 278 -5.37 15.38 6.25
CA ARG A 278 -6.67 14.74 6.53
C ARG A 278 -7.52 14.60 5.26
N ALA A 279 -7.70 15.67 4.51
CA ALA A 279 -8.55 15.68 3.32
C ALA A 279 -8.05 14.71 2.23
N ARG A 280 -6.74 14.69 1.97
CA ARG A 280 -6.12 13.72 1.05
C ARG A 280 -6.30 12.27 1.54
N ALA A 281 -6.12 12.04 2.84
CA ALA A 281 -6.26 10.70 3.39
C ALA A 281 -7.72 10.22 3.43
N LEU A 282 -8.69 11.11 3.66
CA LEU A 282 -10.11 10.80 3.51
C LEU A 282 -10.45 10.41 2.07
N ALA A 283 -9.97 11.15 1.07
CA ALA A 283 -10.17 10.80 -0.34
C ALA A 283 -9.54 9.43 -0.68
N ALA A 284 -8.31 9.18 -0.25
CA ALA A 284 -7.64 7.89 -0.45
C ALA A 284 -8.34 6.74 0.31
N GLY A 285 -8.77 6.95 1.55
CA GLY A 285 -9.53 5.99 2.33
C GLY A 285 -10.93 5.73 1.76
N GLY A 286 -11.57 6.73 1.13
CA GLY A 286 -12.84 6.58 0.42
C GLY A 286 -12.70 5.69 -0.81
N HIS A 287 -11.59 5.84 -1.54
CA HIS A 287 -11.23 4.97 -2.65
C HIS A 287 -11.15 3.49 -2.23
N PHE A 288 -10.42 3.19 -1.15
CA PHE A 288 -10.26 1.81 -0.69
C PHE A 288 -11.55 1.26 -0.07
N ALA A 289 -12.35 2.07 0.62
CA ALA A 289 -13.69 1.68 1.08
C ALA A 289 -14.60 1.27 -0.09
N ALA A 290 -14.55 2.01 -1.21
CA ALA A 290 -15.33 1.66 -2.40
C ALA A 290 -14.86 0.35 -3.05
N LEU A 291 -13.55 0.06 -3.00
CA LEU A 291 -12.95 -1.17 -3.55
C LEU A 291 -13.27 -2.41 -2.70
N THR A 292 -13.43 -2.25 -1.39
CA THR A 292 -13.88 -3.32 -0.48
C THR A 292 -15.42 -3.43 -0.43
N GLY A 293 -16.14 -2.60 -1.19
CA GLY A 293 -17.60 -2.65 -1.33
C GLY A 293 -18.38 -1.80 -0.33
N ASN A 294 -17.72 -1.09 0.58
CA ASN A 294 -18.35 -0.19 1.54
C ASN A 294 -18.63 1.19 0.90
N LEU A 295 -19.68 1.24 0.06
CA LEU A 295 -20.05 2.45 -0.69
C LEU A 295 -20.51 3.59 0.22
N ASP A 296 -21.20 3.29 1.33
CA ASP A 296 -21.63 4.29 2.31
C ASP A 296 -20.45 5.01 2.97
N LEU A 297 -19.44 4.25 3.40
CA LEU A 297 -18.23 4.82 3.97
C LEU A 297 -17.44 5.62 2.93
N ALA A 298 -17.38 5.13 1.70
CA ALA A 298 -16.73 5.84 0.61
C ALA A 298 -17.39 7.21 0.36
N GLU A 299 -18.72 7.25 0.26
CA GLU A 299 -19.46 8.50 0.05
C GLU A 299 -19.26 9.50 1.19
N ARG A 300 -19.35 9.07 2.45
CA ARG A 300 -19.07 9.94 3.60
C ARG A 300 -17.65 10.54 3.55
N ARG A 301 -16.65 9.72 3.23
CA ARG A 301 -15.25 10.16 3.13
C ARG A 301 -15.03 11.12 1.96
N PHE A 302 -15.69 10.90 0.82
CA PHE A 302 -15.64 11.83 -0.30
C PHE A 302 -16.36 13.16 0.01
N ALA A 303 -17.53 13.10 0.68
CA ALA A 303 -18.29 14.27 1.08
C ALA A 303 -17.52 15.16 2.07
N GLU A 304 -16.72 14.59 2.98
CA GLU A 304 -15.85 15.38 3.87
C GLU A 304 -14.59 15.89 3.15
N SER A 305 -13.98 15.08 2.27
CA SER A 305 -12.71 15.45 1.62
C SER A 305 -12.85 16.50 0.52
N ILE A 306 -13.89 16.43 -0.33
CA ILE A 306 -14.02 17.29 -1.52
C ILE A 306 -14.11 18.78 -1.15
N PRO A 307 -14.99 19.23 -0.24
CA PRO A 307 -15.07 20.64 0.17
C PRO A 307 -13.77 21.11 0.85
N ALA A 308 -13.09 20.24 1.60
CA ALA A 308 -11.82 20.56 2.23
C ALA A 308 -10.71 20.76 1.18
N LEU A 309 -10.60 19.86 0.20
CA LEU A 309 -9.63 19.95 -0.90
C LEU A 309 -9.86 21.22 -1.74
N ARG A 310 -11.13 21.57 -2.00
CA ARG A 310 -11.52 22.81 -2.69
C ARG A 310 -11.06 24.05 -1.93
N ARG A 311 -11.40 24.16 -0.63
CA ARG A 311 -10.98 25.29 0.23
C ARG A 311 -9.46 25.44 0.35
N LEU A 312 -8.73 24.33 0.29
CA LEU A 312 -7.27 24.32 0.38
C LEU A 312 -6.56 24.56 -0.97
N GLY A 313 -7.30 24.71 -2.07
CA GLY A 313 -6.72 24.84 -3.42
C GLY A 313 -5.92 23.62 -3.86
N ASP A 314 -6.24 22.43 -3.34
CA ASP A 314 -5.53 21.20 -3.67
C ASP A 314 -6.17 20.51 -4.88
N GLU A 315 -5.98 21.12 -6.03
CA GLU A 315 -6.63 20.71 -7.28
C GLU A 315 -6.27 19.28 -7.70
N ALA A 316 -5.03 18.86 -7.43
CA ALA A 316 -4.58 17.50 -7.70
C ALA A 316 -5.32 16.47 -6.83
N GLY A 317 -5.49 16.77 -5.54
CA GLY A 317 -6.26 15.93 -4.62
C GLY A 317 -7.74 15.91 -4.98
N LEU A 318 -8.31 17.06 -5.34
CA LEU A 318 -9.71 17.20 -5.76
C LEU A 318 -10.00 16.37 -7.02
N ALA A 319 -9.11 16.48 -8.02
CA ALA A 319 -9.25 15.72 -9.26
C ALA A 319 -9.12 14.21 -9.02
N GLU A 320 -8.27 13.75 -8.10
CA GLU A 320 -8.17 12.33 -7.73
C GLU A 320 -9.40 11.84 -6.92
N ALA A 321 -10.02 12.67 -6.09
CA ALA A 321 -11.20 12.33 -5.30
C ALA A 321 -12.48 12.22 -6.16
N LEU A 322 -12.66 13.15 -7.11
CA LEU A 322 -13.78 13.13 -8.05
C LEU A 322 -13.66 11.99 -9.05
N ARG A 323 -12.44 11.75 -9.56
CA ARG A 323 -12.19 10.82 -10.66
C ARG A 323 -12.13 9.37 -10.21
N GLY A 324 -13.14 8.60 -10.59
CA GLY A 324 -13.08 7.13 -10.63
C GLY A 324 -12.89 6.62 -12.06
N ALA A 325 -12.36 5.41 -12.23
CA ALA A 325 -12.49 4.70 -13.49
C ALA A 325 -13.99 4.46 -13.76
N PRO A 326 -14.47 4.64 -15.01
CA PRO A 326 -15.86 4.36 -15.36
C PRO A 326 -16.21 2.90 -15.03
N PRO A 327 -17.48 2.59 -14.73
CA PRO A 327 -17.90 1.21 -14.54
C PRO A 327 -17.54 0.38 -15.77
N SER A 328 -16.69 -0.62 -15.57
CA SER A 328 -16.45 -1.66 -16.56
C SER A 328 -17.69 -2.54 -16.62
N SER A 329 -18.54 -2.32 -17.62
CA SER A 329 -19.81 -3.01 -17.87
C SER A 329 -20.90 -2.91 -16.78
N PRO A 330 -22.19 -3.00 -17.17
CA PRO A 330 -23.31 -3.06 -16.23
C PRO A 330 -23.20 -4.31 -15.32
N PRO A 331 -23.85 -4.30 -14.14
CA PRO A 331 -23.67 -5.30 -13.07
C PRO A 331 -24.14 -6.73 -13.40
N ASN A 332 -24.54 -7.01 -14.64
CA ASN A 332 -24.96 -8.34 -15.06
C ASN A 332 -23.82 -9.05 -15.77
N GLY A 333 -23.02 -9.79 -15.00
CA GLY A 333 -22.05 -10.71 -15.57
C GLY A 333 -20.86 -10.92 -14.66
N VAL A 334 -20.80 -12.12 -14.08
CA VAL A 334 -19.61 -12.68 -13.44
C VAL A 334 -18.39 -12.37 -14.30
N THR A 335 -17.48 -11.52 -13.80
CA THR A 335 -16.08 -11.48 -14.26
C THR A 335 -15.19 -11.03 -13.10
N THR A 336 -15.02 -11.94 -12.15
CA THR A 336 -13.67 -12.13 -11.63
C THR A 336 -12.82 -12.59 -12.81
N THR A 337 -11.69 -11.91 -13.06
CA THR A 337 -10.67 -12.24 -14.08
C THR A 337 -11.05 -12.06 -15.57
N GLY A 338 -10.92 -10.83 -16.07
CA GLY A 338 -10.63 -10.56 -17.49
C GLY A 338 -9.11 -10.35 -17.71
N PRO A 339 -8.55 -10.70 -18.89
CA PRO A 339 -7.12 -10.75 -19.15
C PRO A 339 -6.57 -9.35 -19.45
N ALA A 340 -6.45 -8.53 -18.41
CA ALA A 340 -5.58 -7.33 -18.40
C ALA A 340 -5.33 -6.75 -16.99
N GLY A 341 -5.92 -7.32 -15.91
CA GLY A 341 -5.51 -7.07 -14.52
C GLY A 341 -5.31 -5.60 -14.10
N ARG A 342 -5.93 -4.62 -14.79
CA ARG A 342 -5.73 -3.20 -14.47
C ARG A 342 -6.51 -2.89 -13.19
N PRO A 343 -5.87 -2.35 -12.14
CA PRO A 343 -6.57 -2.00 -10.92
C PRO A 343 -7.62 -0.93 -11.23
N ARG A 344 -8.88 -1.22 -10.90
CA ARG A 344 -9.99 -0.29 -11.07
C ARG A 344 -9.77 0.87 -10.09
N ARG A 345 -9.62 2.09 -10.60
CA ARG A 345 -9.64 3.29 -9.73
C ARG A 345 -11.09 3.60 -9.39
N LEU A 346 -11.41 3.96 -8.16
CA LEU A 346 -12.74 4.46 -7.78
C LEU A 346 -12.64 5.91 -7.27
N GLY A 347 -13.66 6.70 -7.58
CA GLY A 347 -13.85 8.06 -7.11
C GLY A 347 -15.34 8.28 -6.90
N LEU A 348 -15.74 9.46 -6.40
CA LEU A 348 -17.15 9.70 -6.06
C LEU A 348 -18.09 9.46 -7.25
N ALA A 349 -17.67 9.83 -8.46
CA ALA A 349 -18.45 9.56 -9.68
C ALA A 349 -18.74 8.06 -9.89
N ALA A 350 -17.74 7.20 -9.67
CA ALA A 350 -17.89 5.75 -9.79
C ALA A 350 -18.78 5.16 -8.68
N VAL A 351 -18.78 5.77 -7.48
CA VAL A 351 -19.70 5.39 -6.39
C VAL A 351 -21.14 5.73 -6.76
N ALA A 352 -21.40 6.94 -7.25
CA ALA A 352 -22.72 7.38 -7.71
C ALA A 352 -23.27 6.48 -8.83
N ALA A 353 -22.44 6.12 -9.81
CA ALA A 353 -22.86 5.20 -10.87
C ALA A 353 -23.22 3.80 -10.33
N ARG A 354 -22.50 3.28 -9.32
CA ARG A 354 -22.83 1.99 -8.70
C ARG A 354 -24.12 2.03 -7.87
N ARG A 355 -24.59 3.22 -7.49
CA ARG A 355 -25.89 3.43 -6.84
C ARG A 355 -27.04 3.64 -7.83
N GLY A 356 -26.77 3.70 -9.13
CA GLY A 356 -27.78 3.97 -10.14
C GLY A 356 -28.14 5.45 -10.25
N GLU A 357 -27.20 6.35 -9.96
CA GLU A 357 -27.35 7.81 -10.11
C GLU A 357 -26.55 8.31 -11.34
N PRO A 358 -26.96 8.00 -12.58
CA PRO A 358 -26.15 8.24 -13.79
C PRO A 358 -25.86 9.72 -14.05
N GLU A 359 -26.82 10.61 -13.77
CA GLU A 359 -26.65 12.06 -13.97
C GLU A 359 -25.63 12.65 -13.01
N ARG A 360 -25.73 12.33 -11.72
CA ARG A 360 -24.77 12.75 -10.69
C ARG A 360 -23.37 12.23 -11.02
N ALA A 361 -23.29 10.98 -11.43
CA ALA A 361 -22.03 10.37 -11.86
C ALA A 361 -21.42 11.13 -13.06
N GLY A 362 -22.23 11.46 -14.06
CA GLY A 362 -21.82 12.24 -15.24
C GLY A 362 -21.24 13.60 -14.87
N ARG A 363 -21.93 14.37 -14.03
CA ARG A 363 -21.45 15.69 -13.55
C ARG A 363 -20.11 15.59 -12.82
N LEU A 364 -19.98 14.64 -11.90
CA LEU A 364 -18.76 14.43 -11.12
C LEU A 364 -17.56 13.99 -11.97
N TRP A 365 -17.79 13.16 -13.00
CA TRP A 365 -16.74 12.81 -13.96
C TRP A 365 -16.30 14.01 -14.77
N GLY A 366 -17.23 14.79 -15.32
CA GLY A 366 -16.91 16.00 -16.09
C GLY A 366 -16.06 16.98 -15.29
N ALA A 367 -16.43 17.26 -14.04
CA ALA A 367 -15.65 18.12 -13.14
C ALA A 367 -14.26 17.54 -12.85
N GLY A 368 -14.16 16.24 -12.59
CA GLY A 368 -12.88 15.56 -12.31
C GLY A 368 -11.93 15.53 -13.51
N GLU A 369 -12.45 15.45 -14.74
CA GLU A 369 -11.68 15.47 -15.99
C GLU A 369 -11.22 16.89 -16.34
N ALA A 370 -12.10 17.90 -16.24
CA ALA A 370 -11.72 19.30 -16.48
C ALA A 370 -10.57 19.77 -15.58
N LEU A 371 -10.60 19.38 -14.30
CA LEU A 371 -9.49 19.63 -13.37
C LEU A 371 -8.22 18.85 -13.76
N ALA A 372 -8.35 17.62 -14.26
CA ALA A 372 -7.21 16.81 -14.70
C ALA A 372 -6.48 17.46 -15.87
N GLU A 373 -7.25 17.90 -16.86
CA GLU A 373 -6.78 18.51 -18.10
C GLU A 373 -6.05 19.81 -17.81
N ARG A 374 -6.63 20.68 -16.97
CA ARG A 374 -5.99 21.93 -16.54
C ARG A 374 -4.66 21.71 -15.82
N LEU A 375 -4.52 20.59 -15.11
CA LEU A 375 -3.30 20.20 -14.40
C LEU A 375 -2.29 19.44 -15.28
N GLY A 376 -2.57 19.26 -16.57
CA GLY A 376 -1.72 18.49 -17.49
C GLY A 376 -1.59 17.01 -17.10
N MET A 377 -2.53 16.48 -16.32
CA MET A 377 -2.54 15.07 -15.96
C MET A 377 -2.99 14.25 -17.16
N ARG A 378 -2.17 13.29 -17.60
CA ARG A 378 -2.55 12.35 -18.68
C ARG A 378 -3.86 11.63 -18.34
N VAL A 379 -4.90 11.97 -19.08
CA VAL A 379 -6.19 11.26 -19.11
C VAL A 379 -6.00 9.98 -19.92
N ASP A 380 -6.54 8.87 -19.44
CA ASP A 380 -6.56 7.62 -20.19
C ASP A 380 -7.57 7.77 -21.37
N PRO A 381 -7.15 7.72 -22.64
CA PRO A 381 -8.04 7.87 -23.79
C PRO A 381 -9.21 6.87 -23.77
N GLU A 382 -8.97 5.69 -23.19
CA GLU A 382 -9.95 4.62 -23.05
C GLU A 382 -11.00 4.92 -21.95
N ALA A 383 -10.66 5.76 -20.97
CA ALA A 383 -11.60 6.25 -19.96
C ALA A 383 -12.47 7.38 -20.55
N ARG A 384 -11.87 8.24 -21.38
CA ARG A 384 -12.56 9.33 -22.09
C ARG A 384 -13.63 8.82 -23.06
N ALA A 385 -13.31 7.85 -23.91
CA ALA A 385 -14.27 7.28 -24.85
C ALA A 385 -15.47 6.59 -24.16
N ARG A 386 -15.24 5.95 -23.00
CA ARG A 386 -16.32 5.35 -22.20
C ARG A 386 -17.20 6.40 -21.52
N TYR A 387 -16.61 7.52 -21.12
CA TYR A 387 -17.34 8.67 -20.58
C TYR A 387 -18.21 9.33 -21.65
N GLU A 388 -17.68 9.55 -22.85
CA GLU A 388 -18.44 10.08 -23.99
C GLU A 388 -19.63 9.17 -24.29
N GLY A 389 -19.43 7.85 -24.31
CA GLY A 389 -20.54 6.88 -24.46
C GLY A 389 -21.57 6.90 -23.31
N ALA A 390 -21.14 7.11 -22.06
CA ALA A 390 -22.05 7.23 -20.91
C ALA A 390 -22.84 8.56 -20.92
N LEU A 391 -22.22 9.65 -21.37
CA LEU A 391 -22.89 10.92 -21.62
C LEU A 391 -23.88 10.84 -22.77
N GLU A 392 -23.53 10.17 -23.86
CA GLU A 392 -24.42 9.94 -25.00
C GLU A 392 -25.63 9.10 -24.59
N ALA A 393 -25.43 8.05 -23.79
CA ALA A 393 -26.52 7.29 -23.20
C ALA A 393 -27.39 8.14 -22.25
N GLY A 394 -26.77 9.02 -21.45
CA GLY A 394 -27.48 9.97 -20.59
C GLY A 394 -28.32 10.99 -21.37
N ARG A 395 -27.76 11.54 -22.46
CA ARG A 395 -28.48 12.45 -23.39
C ARG A 395 -29.62 11.74 -24.11
N ALA A 396 -29.42 10.47 -24.51
CA ALA A 396 -30.46 9.66 -25.12
C ALA A 396 -31.63 9.34 -24.15
N MET A 397 -31.39 9.42 -22.84
CA MET A 397 -32.40 9.31 -21.78
C MET A 397 -32.98 10.66 -21.34
N GLY A 398 -32.63 11.78 -22.00
CA GLY A 398 -33.20 13.10 -21.74
C GLY A 398 -32.46 13.97 -20.71
N ALA A 399 -31.26 13.58 -20.27
CA ALA A 399 -30.46 14.40 -19.36
C ALA A 399 -29.66 15.47 -20.15
N GLU A 400 -29.89 16.75 -19.85
CA GLU A 400 -29.15 17.88 -20.41
C GLU A 400 -27.68 17.87 -19.92
N PRO A 401 -26.68 18.14 -20.78
CA PRO A 401 -25.30 18.25 -20.33
C PRO A 401 -25.13 19.48 -19.41
N PRO A 402 -24.36 19.39 -18.31
CA PRO A 402 -24.07 20.58 -17.53
C PRO A 402 -23.21 21.55 -18.35
N ALA A 403 -23.60 22.83 -18.34
CA ALA A 403 -22.75 23.92 -18.79
C ALA A 403 -21.45 23.94 -17.97
N ALA A 404 -20.38 24.45 -18.58
CA ALA A 404 -19.04 24.52 -17.97
C ALA A 404 -18.97 25.39 -16.68
N ASP A 405 -20.08 26.05 -16.31
CA ASP A 405 -20.16 27.02 -15.21
C ASP A 405 -20.69 26.45 -13.87
N VAL A 406 -20.91 25.14 -13.75
CA VAL A 406 -21.34 24.55 -12.46
C VAL A 406 -20.13 24.27 -11.56
N LEU A 407 -19.50 25.33 -11.06
CA LEU A 407 -18.54 25.26 -9.96
C LEU A 407 -19.01 25.97 -8.68
N ASP A 408 -20.17 26.64 -8.69
CA ASP A 408 -20.60 27.50 -7.58
C ASP A 408 -21.77 27.02 -6.72
N ASP A 409 -22.49 25.94 -7.05
CA ASP A 409 -23.54 25.43 -6.16
C ASP A 409 -23.43 23.91 -5.94
N ASP A 410 -22.80 23.55 -4.82
CA ASP A 410 -23.13 22.45 -3.88
C ASP A 410 -21.98 22.23 -2.87
#